data_AF-A0A660T1C0-F1
#
_entry.id   AF-A0A660T1C0-F1
#
_cell.length_a   1.000
_cell.length_b   1.000
_cell.length_c   1.000
_cell.angle_alpha   90.00
_cell.angle_beta   90.00
_cell.angle_gamma   90.00
#
_symmetry.space_group_name_H-M   'P 1'
#
loop_
_entity.id
_entity.type
_entity.pdbx_description
1 polymer ?
#
loop_
_entity_poly.entity_id
_entity_poly.type
_entity_poly.pdbx_seq_one_letter_code
_entity_poly.pdbx_strand_id
1 'polypeptide(L)'
;MRIGVEIELGGRTTERTDRVLREMGWSRTYDASIRTRYHPIELRSKVYKVESLGDLTQIVNDYKKALSTLENVEVNSSMGIHIHVSSVPFHRLYERKVWNEFKRRFKALAEDDELTAEEKVLIRSRFNNRYCKFTYSKVTDDRYRAINYRPAYQRHRTIEFRAFPSTTNLKLFKKFLKLVVELLREFNDRQVFSQKVAESSKAEEVKIVELVV
;
A
#
# COMPACT_ATOMS: atom_id res chain seq x y z
N MET A 1 -0.61 12.00 -5.83
CA MET A 1 -0.39 10.53 -5.90
C MET A 1 -1.72 9.85 -6.18
N ARG A 2 -1.77 8.69 -6.86
CA ARG A 2 -2.99 7.88 -7.00
C ARG A 2 -2.85 6.57 -6.21
N ILE A 3 -3.93 6.14 -5.54
CA ILE A 3 -3.94 4.95 -4.68
C ILE A 3 -5.14 4.06 -5.00
N GLY A 4 -4.92 2.76 -5.12
CA GLY A 4 -5.96 1.73 -5.07
C GLY A 4 -5.67 0.73 -3.94
N VAL A 5 -6.70 0.14 -3.36
CA VAL A 5 -6.55 -0.87 -2.30
C VAL A 5 -7.30 -2.16 -2.65
N GLU A 6 -6.66 -3.28 -2.35
CA GLU A 6 -7.27 -4.61 -2.35
C GLU A 6 -7.26 -5.12 -0.91
N ILE A 7 -8.38 -5.68 -0.43
CA ILE A 7 -8.56 -6.09 0.96
C ILE A 7 -9.22 -7.47 0.97
N GLU A 8 -8.50 -8.46 1.45
CA GLU A 8 -8.94 -9.85 1.59
C GLU A 8 -9.64 -10.05 2.95
N LEU A 9 -10.79 -10.70 2.97
CA LEU A 9 -11.58 -10.96 4.18
C LEU A 9 -12.50 -12.17 3.97
N GLY A 10 -12.93 -12.77 5.07
CA GLY A 10 -14.03 -13.72 5.08
C GLY A 10 -15.35 -13.01 5.36
N GLY A 11 -16.44 -13.44 4.75
CA GLY A 11 -17.77 -12.96 5.11
C GLY A 11 -18.89 -13.50 4.22
N ARG A 12 -20.08 -12.95 4.39
CA ARG A 12 -21.22 -13.16 3.50
C ARG A 12 -21.60 -11.85 2.83
N THR A 13 -21.90 -11.94 1.55
CA THR A 13 -22.36 -10.82 0.73
C THR A 13 -23.84 -10.95 0.45
N THR A 14 -24.53 -9.82 0.33
CA THR A 14 -25.93 -9.73 -0.06
C THR A 14 -26.06 -8.95 -1.38
N GLU A 15 -27.24 -8.92 -1.99
CA GLU A 15 -27.50 -8.03 -3.14
C GLU A 15 -27.22 -6.55 -2.81
N ARG A 16 -27.48 -6.16 -1.55
CA ARG A 16 -27.14 -4.82 -1.04
C ARG A 16 -25.64 -4.56 -1.10
N THR A 17 -24.81 -5.55 -0.77
CA THR A 17 -23.35 -5.44 -0.87
C THR A 17 -22.93 -5.05 -2.28
N ASP A 18 -23.39 -5.79 -3.30
CA ASP A 18 -23.01 -5.55 -4.70
C ASP A 18 -23.49 -4.20 -5.23
N ARG A 19 -24.72 -3.81 -4.86
CA ARG A 19 -25.24 -2.49 -5.21
C ARG A 19 -24.39 -1.38 -4.62
N VAL A 20 -24.11 -1.44 -3.32
CA VAL A 20 -23.34 -0.42 -2.62
C VAL A 20 -21.90 -0.36 -3.13
N LEU A 21 -21.22 -1.50 -3.32
CA LEU A 21 -19.87 -1.52 -3.89
C LEU A 21 -19.83 -0.82 -5.25
N ARG A 22 -20.74 -1.16 -6.17
CA ARG A 22 -20.81 -0.54 -7.50
C ARG A 22 -21.03 0.97 -7.43
N GLU A 23 -21.95 1.45 -6.60
CA GLU A 23 -22.21 2.90 -6.41
C GLU A 23 -20.97 3.65 -5.92
N MET A 24 -20.13 3.01 -5.11
CA MET A 24 -18.88 3.59 -4.60
C MET A 24 -17.74 3.54 -5.62
N GLY A 25 -17.90 2.80 -6.72
CA GLY A 25 -16.84 2.44 -7.66
C GLY A 25 -15.94 1.32 -7.15
N TRP A 26 -16.37 0.56 -6.14
CA TRP A 26 -15.69 -0.61 -5.62
C TRP A 26 -16.22 -1.87 -6.29
N SER A 27 -15.45 -2.94 -6.21
CA SER A 27 -15.85 -4.27 -6.67
C SER A 27 -15.41 -5.32 -5.66
N ARG A 28 -15.91 -6.54 -5.83
CA ARG A 28 -15.43 -7.72 -5.12
C ARG A 28 -15.07 -8.82 -6.10
N THR A 29 -14.13 -9.66 -5.71
CA THR A 29 -13.87 -10.95 -6.34
C THR A 29 -13.81 -12.03 -5.28
N TYR A 30 -13.84 -13.29 -5.72
CA TYR A 30 -13.53 -14.43 -4.87
C TYR A 30 -12.04 -14.77 -5.00
N ASP A 31 -11.39 -15.06 -3.88
CA ASP A 31 -10.00 -15.49 -3.84
C ASP A 31 -9.87 -16.83 -3.12
N ALA A 32 -9.64 -17.90 -3.88
CA ALA A 32 -9.52 -19.26 -3.37
C ALA A 32 -8.29 -19.47 -2.46
N SER A 33 -7.35 -18.52 -2.40
CA SER A 33 -6.18 -18.59 -1.51
C SER A 33 -6.50 -18.19 -0.07
N ILE A 34 -7.63 -17.53 0.16
CA ILE A 34 -8.10 -17.11 1.49
C ILE A 34 -8.68 -18.32 2.24
N ARG A 35 -8.25 -18.52 3.48
CA ARG A 35 -8.81 -19.54 4.38
C ARG A 35 -9.81 -18.89 5.32
N THR A 36 -11.08 -19.24 5.22
CA THR A 36 -12.14 -18.68 6.07
C THR A 36 -13.25 -19.71 6.32
N ARG A 37 -14.01 -19.51 7.40
CA ARG A 37 -15.26 -20.25 7.67
C ARG A 37 -16.43 -19.77 6.81
N TYR A 38 -16.27 -18.64 6.12
CA TYR A 38 -17.28 -18.01 5.28
C TYR A 38 -16.85 -17.97 3.81
N HIS A 39 -17.36 -17.03 3.01
CA HIS A 39 -16.90 -16.87 1.64
C HIS A 39 -15.63 -16.02 1.61
N PRO A 40 -14.62 -16.41 0.79
CA PRO A 40 -13.42 -15.60 0.61
C PRO A 40 -13.71 -14.42 -0.30
N ILE A 41 -13.57 -13.20 0.23
CA ILE A 41 -13.89 -11.96 -0.45
C ILE A 41 -12.61 -11.14 -0.58
N GLU A 42 -12.28 -10.71 -1.79
CA GLU A 42 -11.31 -9.65 -2.01
C GLU A 42 -12.06 -8.40 -2.50
N LEU A 43 -12.11 -7.37 -1.66
CA LEU A 43 -12.65 -6.06 -2.00
C LEU A 43 -11.59 -5.28 -2.76
N ARG A 44 -11.96 -4.67 -3.88
CA ARG A 44 -11.10 -3.79 -4.68
C ARG A 44 -11.71 -2.41 -4.77
N SER A 45 -10.96 -1.40 -4.34
CA SER A 45 -11.43 -0.02 -4.40
C SER A 45 -11.35 0.56 -5.81
N LYS A 46 -12.05 1.67 -6.02
CA LYS A 46 -11.67 2.63 -7.08
C LYS A 46 -10.28 3.19 -6.83
N VAL A 47 -9.74 3.91 -7.82
CA VAL A 47 -8.50 4.67 -7.67
C VAL A 47 -8.80 6.06 -7.10
N TYR A 48 -8.16 6.38 -5.98
CA TYR A 48 -8.23 7.68 -5.31
C TYR A 48 -7.09 8.58 -5.74
N LYS A 49 -7.36 9.87 -5.91
CA LYS A 49 -6.33 10.91 -5.95
C LYS A 49 -6.04 11.34 -4.51
N VAL A 50 -4.77 11.33 -4.12
CA VAL A 50 -4.28 11.71 -2.80
C VAL A 50 -3.27 12.84 -2.93
N GLU A 51 -3.69 14.02 -2.53
CA GLU A 51 -2.97 15.30 -2.49
C GLU A 51 -2.63 15.68 -1.05
N SER A 52 -3.44 15.29 -0.07
CA SER A 52 -3.24 15.52 1.36
C SER A 52 -3.43 14.23 2.19
N LEU A 53 -3.01 14.23 3.46
CA LEU A 53 -3.37 13.12 4.37
C LEU A 53 -4.88 13.13 4.72
N GLY A 54 -5.57 14.25 4.50
CA GLY A 54 -7.02 14.37 4.66
C GLY A 54 -7.77 13.43 3.73
N ASP A 55 -7.28 13.25 2.50
CA ASP A 55 -7.91 12.43 1.45
C ASP A 55 -7.98 10.95 1.82
N LEU A 56 -7.09 10.48 2.71
CA LEU A 56 -7.11 9.12 3.23
C LEU A 56 -8.41 8.83 4.01
N THR A 57 -9.05 9.85 4.55
CA THR A 57 -10.32 9.72 5.27
C THR A 57 -11.43 9.22 4.33
N GLN A 58 -11.41 9.60 3.06
CA GLN A 58 -12.39 9.09 2.10
C GLN A 58 -12.21 7.59 1.86
N ILE A 59 -10.96 7.12 1.73
CA ILE A 59 -10.64 5.69 1.54
C ILE A 59 -11.13 4.88 2.75
N VAL A 60 -10.90 5.40 3.96
CA VAL A 60 -11.33 4.77 5.22
C VAL A 60 -12.85 4.75 5.34
N ASN A 61 -13.54 5.84 4.96
CA ASN A 61 -15.00 5.92 4.99
C ASN A 61 -15.65 4.97 3.97
N ASP A 62 -15.09 4.86 2.77
CA ASP A 62 -15.57 3.92 1.77
C ASP A 62 -15.36 2.47 2.24
N TYR A 63 -14.21 2.16 2.87
CA TYR A 63 -13.99 0.85 3.47
C TYR A 63 -14.97 0.55 4.62
N LYS A 64 -15.22 1.53 5.50
CA LYS A 64 -16.25 1.42 6.56
C LYS A 64 -17.62 1.12 5.96
N LYS A 65 -17.99 1.83 4.89
CA LYS A 65 -19.25 1.62 4.19
C LYS A 65 -19.32 0.21 3.58
N ALA A 66 -18.25 -0.25 2.91
CA ALA A 66 -18.16 -1.61 2.41
C ALA A 66 -18.33 -2.66 3.52
N LEU A 67 -17.59 -2.54 4.63
CA LEU A 67 -17.69 -3.44 5.79
C LEU A 67 -19.11 -3.50 6.36
N SER A 68 -19.81 -2.37 6.44
CA SER A 68 -21.18 -2.31 6.95
C SER A 68 -22.22 -3.08 6.12
N THR A 69 -21.86 -3.47 4.90
CA THR A 69 -22.73 -4.27 4.01
C THR A 69 -22.43 -5.77 4.05
N LEU A 70 -21.40 -6.19 4.79
CA LEU A 70 -20.98 -7.57 4.92
C LEU A 70 -21.48 -8.16 6.23
N GLU A 71 -21.85 -9.43 6.19
CA GLU A 71 -22.25 -10.18 7.37
C GLU A 71 -21.15 -11.17 7.77
N ASN A 72 -21.01 -11.41 9.08
CA ASN A 72 -20.07 -12.38 9.64
C ASN A 72 -18.61 -12.15 9.17
N VAL A 73 -18.14 -10.90 9.19
CA VAL A 73 -16.80 -10.55 8.72
C VAL A 73 -15.74 -11.22 9.58
N GLU A 74 -14.79 -11.88 8.93
CA GLU A 74 -13.65 -12.56 9.53
C GLU A 74 -12.34 -12.06 8.91
N VAL A 75 -11.35 -11.84 9.77
CA VAL A 75 -9.97 -11.54 9.35
C VAL A 75 -9.02 -12.51 10.06
N ASN A 76 -8.00 -13.00 9.35
CA ASN A 76 -6.97 -13.87 9.93
C ASN A 76 -5.63 -13.71 9.20
N SER A 77 -4.63 -14.50 9.61
CA SER A 77 -3.25 -14.41 9.09
C SER A 77 -3.08 -14.75 7.61
N SER A 78 -4.05 -15.45 6.99
CA SER A 78 -4.05 -15.71 5.54
C SER A 78 -4.44 -14.49 4.72
N MET A 79 -5.15 -13.53 5.31
CA MET A 79 -5.77 -12.40 4.61
C MET A 79 -4.91 -11.14 4.70
N GLY A 80 -4.87 -10.37 3.62
CA GLY A 80 -4.09 -9.15 3.51
C GLY A 80 -4.75 -7.93 2.92
N ILE A 81 -3.96 -6.87 2.98
CA ILE A 81 -4.24 -5.62 2.31
C ILE A 81 -3.09 -5.35 1.35
N HIS A 82 -3.45 -5.13 0.08
CA HIS A 82 -2.54 -4.63 -0.94
C HIS A 82 -2.82 -3.15 -1.18
N ILE A 83 -1.79 -2.32 -1.10
CA ILE A 83 -1.88 -0.89 -1.39
C ILE A 83 -1.09 -0.62 -2.67
N HIS A 84 -1.80 -0.27 -3.73
CA HIS A 84 -1.25 0.08 -5.04
C HIS A 84 -1.09 1.58 -5.12
N VAL A 85 0.10 2.04 -5.45
CA VAL A 85 0.40 3.47 -5.56
C VAL A 85 0.97 3.77 -6.93
N SER A 86 0.40 4.75 -7.64
CA SER A 86 0.95 5.22 -8.91
C SER A 86 2.39 5.69 -8.70
N SER A 87 3.31 5.12 -9.46
CA SER A 87 4.73 5.47 -9.37
C SER A 87 5.09 6.51 -10.43
N VAL A 88 5.86 7.54 -10.04
CA VAL A 88 6.85 8.15 -10.95
C VAL A 88 7.96 7.12 -11.24
N PRO A 89 8.75 7.26 -12.32
CA PRO A 89 9.80 6.29 -12.65
C PRO A 89 10.75 6.06 -11.46
N PHE A 90 10.73 4.85 -10.90
CA PHE A 90 11.61 4.49 -9.79
C PHE A 90 12.95 3.98 -10.33
N HIS A 91 14.05 4.64 -9.96
CA HIS A 91 15.38 4.12 -10.20
C HIS A 91 15.72 3.03 -9.18
N ARG A 92 16.43 1.98 -9.59
CA ARG A 92 16.72 0.76 -8.79
C ARG A 92 17.35 1.04 -7.41
N LEU A 93 18.15 2.11 -7.29
CA LEU A 93 18.74 2.54 -6.01
C LEU A 93 17.70 2.98 -4.97
N TYR A 94 16.51 3.42 -5.40
CA TYR A 94 15.43 3.85 -4.51
C TYR A 94 14.64 2.66 -3.96
N GLU A 95 14.53 1.55 -4.69
CA GLU A 95 13.83 0.33 -4.22
C GLU A 95 14.39 -0.14 -2.87
N ARG A 96 15.72 -0.19 -2.76
CA ARG A 96 16.42 -0.59 -1.53
C ARG A 96 16.20 0.41 -0.40
N LYS A 97 16.26 1.71 -0.68
CA LYS A 97 16.08 2.76 0.34
C LYS A 97 14.63 2.78 0.85
N VAL A 98 13.65 2.74 -0.05
CA VAL A 98 12.22 2.62 0.28
C VAL A 98 11.95 1.35 1.07
N TRP A 99 12.51 0.21 0.65
CA TRP A 99 12.38 -1.05 1.39
C TRP A 99 12.93 -0.95 2.81
N ASN A 100 14.15 -0.44 2.99
CA ASN A 100 14.77 -0.36 4.32
C ASN A 100 13.95 0.53 5.26
N GLU A 101 13.47 1.67 4.75
CA GLU A 101 12.67 2.59 5.53
C GLU A 101 11.27 2.05 5.82
N PHE A 102 10.62 1.42 4.83
CA PHE A 102 9.38 0.69 5.01
C PHE A 102 9.51 -0.38 6.11
N LYS A 103 10.54 -1.23 6.00
CA LYS A 103 10.83 -2.30 6.96
C LYS A 103 10.97 -1.76 8.38
N ARG A 104 11.69 -0.64 8.54
CA ARG A 104 11.87 0.04 9.82
C ARG A 104 10.54 0.53 10.40
N ARG A 105 9.77 1.30 9.62
CA ARG A 105 8.47 1.86 10.04
C ARG A 105 7.43 0.78 10.33
N PHE A 106 7.36 -0.25 9.50
CA PHE A 106 6.40 -1.34 9.66
C PHE A 106 6.72 -2.21 10.88
N LYS A 107 8.01 -2.39 11.21
CA LYS A 107 8.41 -3.00 12.49
C LYS A 107 8.02 -2.14 13.69
N ALA A 108 8.23 -0.82 13.62
CA ALA A 108 7.82 0.09 14.69
C ALA A 108 6.29 0.07 14.91
N LEU A 109 5.51 -0.05 13.83
CA LEU A 109 4.06 -0.19 13.92
C LEU A 109 3.63 -1.45 14.70
N ALA A 110 4.39 -2.54 14.63
CA ALA A 110 4.11 -3.76 15.39
C ALA A 110 4.31 -3.59 16.91
N GLU A 111 4.96 -2.51 17.32
CA GLU A 111 5.26 -2.16 18.71
C GLU A 111 4.44 -0.97 19.20
N ASP A 112 3.54 -0.43 18.38
CA ASP A 112 2.72 0.76 18.68
C ASP A 112 1.77 0.52 19.86
N ASP A 113 1.87 1.33 20.91
CA ASP A 113 1.13 1.18 22.16
C ASP A 113 -0.38 1.37 22.02
N GLU A 114 -0.85 1.99 20.92
CA GLU A 114 -2.28 2.12 20.65
C GLU A 114 -2.92 0.84 20.07
N LEU A 115 -2.12 -0.19 19.76
CA LEU A 115 -2.61 -1.45 19.18
C LEU A 115 -2.86 -2.50 20.25
N THR A 116 -3.90 -3.32 20.04
CA THR A 116 -4.16 -4.48 20.91
C THR A 116 -3.12 -5.57 20.71
N ALA A 117 -3.04 -6.52 21.65
CA ALA A 117 -2.13 -7.65 21.55
C ALA A 117 -2.38 -8.47 20.26
N GLU A 118 -3.64 -8.68 19.89
CA GLU A 118 -4.07 -9.42 18.71
C GLU A 118 -3.63 -8.72 17.42
N GLU A 119 -3.76 -7.39 17.36
CA GLU A 119 -3.32 -6.59 16.20
C GLU A 119 -1.81 -6.65 16.02
N LYS A 120 -1.06 -6.55 17.13
CA LYS A 120 0.40 -6.72 17.13
C LYS A 120 0.78 -8.12 16.64
N VAL A 121 0.09 -9.16 17.09
CA VAL A 121 0.30 -10.55 16.62
C VAL A 121 0.03 -10.67 15.11
N LEU A 122 -1.06 -10.10 14.61
CA LEU A 122 -1.38 -10.11 13.17
C LEU A 122 -0.31 -9.39 12.35
N ILE A 123 0.19 -8.23 12.78
CA ILE A 123 1.29 -7.54 12.08
C ILE A 123 2.56 -8.38 12.10
N ARG A 124 2.96 -8.90 13.27
CA ARG A 124 4.18 -9.72 13.40
C ARG A 124 4.12 -11.00 12.57
N SER A 125 2.93 -11.58 12.39
CA SER A 125 2.74 -12.76 11.52
C SER A 125 3.20 -12.50 10.08
N ARG A 126 3.19 -11.23 9.64
CA ARG A 126 3.59 -10.86 8.28
C ARG A 126 5.09 -10.91 8.04
N PHE A 127 5.90 -10.92 9.11
CA PHE A 127 7.36 -11.00 8.97
C PHE A 127 7.84 -12.37 8.46
N ASN A 128 7.06 -13.42 8.72
CA ASN A 128 7.39 -14.80 8.32
C ASN A 128 6.32 -15.40 7.39
N ASN A 129 5.60 -14.56 6.63
CA ASN A 129 4.50 -15.01 5.80
C ASN A 129 4.99 -15.88 4.63
N ARG A 130 4.25 -16.97 4.33
CA ARG A 130 4.55 -17.88 3.22
C ARG A 130 4.41 -17.17 1.87
N TYR A 131 3.32 -16.43 1.72
CA TYR A 131 3.04 -15.55 0.59
C TYR A 131 3.33 -14.12 0.98
N CYS A 132 3.65 -13.24 0.01
CA CYS A 132 4.03 -11.86 0.31
C CYS A 132 5.20 -11.79 1.30
N LYS A 133 6.24 -12.61 1.07
CA LYS A 133 7.41 -12.74 1.93
C LYS A 133 7.95 -11.36 2.30
N PHE A 134 8.36 -11.18 3.56
CA PHE A 134 8.78 -9.89 4.12
C PHE A 134 10.15 -9.41 3.60
N THR A 135 10.16 -9.13 2.30
CA THR A 135 11.24 -8.58 1.48
C THR A 135 10.59 -7.85 0.30
N TYR A 136 11.41 -7.25 -0.55
CA TYR A 136 10.94 -6.60 -1.78
C TYR A 136 11.31 -7.43 -3.02
N SER A 137 10.56 -7.27 -4.10
CA SER A 137 10.87 -7.88 -5.40
C SER A 137 12.09 -7.22 -6.01
N LYS A 138 13.12 -8.01 -6.33
CA LYS A 138 14.13 -7.61 -7.31
C LYS A 138 13.54 -7.72 -8.72
N VAL A 139 14.24 -7.14 -9.69
CA VAL A 139 13.84 -7.12 -11.11
C VAL A 139 13.46 -8.53 -11.64
N THR A 140 14.05 -9.61 -11.15
CA THR A 140 13.80 -10.98 -11.64
C THR A 140 12.82 -11.80 -10.77
N ASP A 141 12.26 -11.20 -9.71
CA ASP A 141 11.50 -11.95 -8.71
C ASP A 141 10.02 -12.14 -9.09
N ASP A 142 9.41 -13.17 -8.50
CA ASP A 142 7.98 -13.39 -8.50
C ASP A 142 7.20 -12.25 -7.77
N ARG A 143 5.87 -12.27 -7.88
CA ARG A 143 4.99 -11.27 -7.28
C ARG A 143 4.83 -11.40 -5.75
N TYR A 144 5.37 -12.43 -5.11
CA TYR A 144 5.03 -12.80 -3.72
C TYR A 144 5.95 -12.14 -2.69
N ARG A 145 6.14 -10.82 -2.82
CA ARG A 145 6.97 -10.01 -1.94
C ARG A 145 6.15 -8.91 -1.27
N ALA A 146 6.54 -8.52 -0.06
CA ALA A 146 5.89 -7.49 0.73
C ALA A 146 5.90 -6.10 0.06
N ILE A 147 6.90 -5.81 -0.78
CA ILE A 147 6.82 -4.71 -1.75
C ILE A 147 7.14 -5.27 -3.14
N ASN A 148 6.22 -5.03 -4.07
CA ASN A 148 6.31 -5.51 -5.43
C ASN A 148 6.47 -4.29 -6.37
N TYR A 149 7.63 -4.18 -7.00
CA TYR A 149 8.00 -3.08 -7.88
C TYR A 149 7.74 -3.42 -9.36
N ARG A 150 8.40 -4.46 -9.90
CA ARG A 150 8.39 -4.71 -11.35
C ARG A 150 7.08 -5.29 -11.89
N PRO A 151 6.55 -6.43 -11.38
CA PRO A 151 5.25 -6.93 -11.82
C PRO A 151 4.12 -5.90 -11.68
N ALA A 152 4.10 -5.14 -10.58
CA ALA A 152 3.11 -4.08 -10.36
C ALA A 152 3.29 -2.93 -11.36
N TYR A 153 4.53 -2.51 -11.62
CA TYR A 153 4.82 -1.47 -12.61
C TYR A 153 4.47 -1.89 -14.03
N GLN A 154 4.80 -3.13 -14.42
CA GLN A 154 4.51 -3.64 -15.76
C GLN A 154 3.00 -3.74 -16.03
N ARG A 155 2.20 -4.15 -15.04
CA ARG A 155 0.76 -4.34 -15.21
C ARG A 155 -0.06 -3.08 -15.00
N HIS A 156 0.31 -2.27 -14.01
CA HIS A 156 -0.54 -1.18 -13.51
C HIS A 156 0.19 0.15 -13.40
N ARG A 157 1.50 0.21 -13.71
CA ARG A 157 2.35 1.41 -13.49
C ARG A 157 2.33 1.88 -12.03
N THR A 158 2.30 0.92 -11.11
CA THR A 158 2.26 1.14 -9.66
C THR A 158 3.41 0.46 -8.92
N ILE A 159 3.63 0.86 -7.67
CA ILE A 159 4.25 0.02 -6.63
C ILE A 159 3.13 -0.60 -5.80
N GLU A 160 3.25 -1.88 -5.46
CA GLU A 160 2.26 -2.60 -4.66
C GLU A 160 2.87 -3.00 -3.32
N PHE A 161 2.29 -2.54 -2.21
CA PHE A 161 2.67 -2.90 -0.84
C PHE A 161 1.72 -3.97 -0.32
N ARG A 162 2.25 -5.16 -0.02
CA ARG A 162 1.48 -6.37 0.32
C ARG A 162 1.76 -6.89 1.74
N ALA A 163 2.47 -6.12 2.55
CA ALA A 163 2.91 -6.56 3.88
C ALA A 163 1.80 -6.51 4.94
N PHE A 164 0.69 -5.83 4.67
CA PHE A 164 -0.29 -5.48 5.68
C PHE A 164 -1.26 -6.64 5.95
N PRO A 165 -1.53 -7.00 7.22
CA PRO A 165 -2.62 -7.93 7.53
C PRO A 165 -3.97 -7.28 7.22
N SER A 166 -4.98 -8.09 6.89
CA SER A 166 -6.35 -7.59 6.84
C SER A 166 -6.84 -7.18 8.23
N THR A 167 -7.76 -6.22 8.27
CA THR A 167 -8.30 -5.68 9.53
C THR A 167 -9.66 -5.04 9.33
N THR A 168 -10.55 -5.18 10.31
CA THR A 168 -11.79 -4.40 10.41
C THR A 168 -11.60 -3.13 11.25
N ASN A 169 -10.43 -2.96 11.89
CA ASN A 169 -10.09 -1.74 12.61
C ASN A 169 -9.71 -0.63 11.63
N LEU A 170 -10.60 0.34 11.48
CA LEU A 170 -10.44 1.49 10.59
C LEU A 170 -9.27 2.41 10.97
N LYS A 171 -8.91 2.50 12.26
CA LYS A 171 -7.74 3.26 12.71
C LYS A 171 -6.46 2.59 12.24
N LEU A 172 -6.36 1.26 12.39
CA LEU A 172 -5.21 0.49 11.92
C LEU A 172 -5.09 0.55 10.40
N PHE A 173 -6.21 0.41 9.67
CA PHE A 173 -6.23 0.58 8.22
C PHE A 173 -5.73 1.98 7.80
N LYS A 174 -6.15 3.03 8.49
CA LYS A 174 -5.65 4.40 8.26
C LYS A 174 -4.14 4.52 8.54
N LYS A 175 -3.61 3.85 9.58
CA LYS A 175 -2.17 3.80 9.86
C LYS A 175 -1.39 3.16 8.71
N PHE A 176 -1.90 2.08 8.10
CA PHE A 176 -1.28 1.45 6.93
C PHE A 176 -1.22 2.39 5.72
N LEU A 177 -2.34 3.04 5.38
CA LEU A 177 -2.39 4.01 4.28
C LEU A 177 -1.42 5.18 4.53
N LYS A 178 -1.42 5.71 5.75
CA LYS A 178 -0.55 6.82 6.15
C LYS A 178 0.93 6.44 6.03
N LEU A 179 1.32 5.25 6.50
CA LEU A 179 2.70 4.76 6.38
C LEU A 179 3.17 4.75 4.93
N VAL A 180 2.37 4.22 4.00
CA VAL A 180 2.72 4.17 2.57
C VAL A 180 2.82 5.57 1.96
N VAL A 181 1.84 6.43 2.24
CA VAL A 181 1.77 7.78 1.66
C VAL A 181 2.93 8.65 2.14
N GLU A 182 3.19 8.67 3.44
CA GLU A 182 4.29 9.45 4.02
C GLU A 182 5.65 8.97 3.52
N LEU A 183 5.86 7.65 3.54
CA LEU A 183 7.07 7.04 3.00
C LEU A 183 7.33 7.52 1.57
N LEU A 184 6.35 7.36 0.68
CA LEU A 184 6.56 7.70 -0.73
C LEU A 184 6.64 9.21 -0.99
N ARG A 185 5.95 10.05 -0.22
CA ARG A 185 6.10 11.50 -0.31
C ARG A 185 7.50 11.95 0.07
N GLU A 186 8.03 11.46 1.19
CA GLU A 186 9.39 11.79 1.60
C GLU A 186 10.44 11.41 0.55
N PHE A 187 10.26 10.26 -0.12
CA PHE A 187 11.17 9.85 -1.18
C PHE A 187 10.97 10.64 -2.48
N ASN A 188 9.75 11.03 -2.81
CA ASN A 188 9.45 11.87 -3.97
C ASN A 188 10.00 13.29 -3.81
N ASP A 189 9.81 13.90 -2.63
CA ASP A 189 10.30 15.24 -2.33
C ASP A 189 11.84 15.29 -2.35
N ARG A 190 12.50 14.25 -1.81
CA ARG A 190 13.95 14.09 -1.91
C ARG A 190 14.44 13.95 -3.35
N GLN A 191 13.69 13.27 -4.23
CA GLN A 191 14.04 13.18 -5.65
C GLN A 191 13.94 14.53 -6.34
N VAL A 192 12.84 15.24 -6.16
CA VAL A 192 12.64 16.58 -6.73
C VAL A 192 13.74 17.53 -6.24
N PHE A 193 14.11 17.45 -4.95
CA PHE A 193 15.21 18.24 -4.41
C PHE A 193 16.56 17.87 -5.06
N SER A 194 16.92 16.58 -5.13
CA SER A 194 18.18 16.15 -5.76
C SER A 194 18.27 16.52 -7.25
N GLN A 195 17.16 16.46 -7.99
CA GLN A 195 17.10 16.88 -9.40
C GLN A 195 17.33 18.39 -9.53
N LYS A 196 16.64 19.20 -8.73
CA LYS A 196 16.82 20.66 -8.73
C LYS A 196 18.26 21.08 -8.37
N VAL A 197 18.89 20.42 -7.41
CA VAL A 197 20.30 20.67 -7.06
C VAL A 197 21.22 20.32 -8.23
N ALA A 198 21.04 19.15 -8.85
CA ALA A 198 21.85 18.73 -9.99
C ALA A 198 21.68 19.64 -11.21
N GLU A 199 20.48 20.16 -11.46
CA GLU A 199 20.19 21.14 -12.51
C GLU A 199 20.83 22.50 -12.20
N SER A 200 20.78 22.95 -10.94
CA SER A 200 21.43 24.19 -10.50
C SER A 200 22.96 24.14 -10.62
N SER A 201 23.58 23.03 -10.21
CA SER A 201 25.03 22.85 -10.30
C SER A 201 25.52 22.80 -11.75
N LYS A 202 24.75 22.18 -12.65
CA LYS A 202 25.05 22.22 -14.10
C LYS A 202 24.91 23.62 -14.68
N ALA A 203 23.91 24.39 -14.24
CA ALA A 203 23.74 25.77 -14.69
C ALA A 203 24.88 26.69 -14.19
N GLU A 204 25.43 26.46 -13.01
CA GLU A 204 26.63 27.15 -12.51
C GLU A 204 27.89 26.77 -13.26
N GLU A 205 28.11 25.48 -13.55
CA GLU A 205 29.25 25.03 -14.37
C GLU A 205 29.24 25.65 -15.76
N VAL A 206 28.08 25.73 -16.43
CA VAL A 206 27.95 26.37 -17.76
C VAL A 206 28.26 27.87 -17.69
N LYS A 207 27.80 28.58 -16.66
CA LYS A 207 28.11 30.01 -16.48
C LYS A 207 29.58 30.29 -16.23
N ILE A 208 30.28 29.40 -15.51
CA ILE A 208 31.73 29.53 -15.28
C ILE A 208 32.50 29.34 -16.59
N VAL A 209 32.06 28.42 -17.46
CA VAL A 209 32.68 28.22 -18.77
C VAL A 209 32.47 29.42 -19.69
N GLU A 210 31.30 30.08 -19.66
CA GLU A 210 31.04 31.29 -20.46
C GLU A 210 31.80 32.55 -19.99
N LEU A 211 32.25 32.59 -18.72
CA LEU A 211 33.03 33.71 -18.16
C LEU A 211 34.56 33.58 -18.37
N VAL A 212 35.02 32.43 -18.89
CA VAL A 212 36.45 32.10 -19.07
C VAL A 212 36.84 32.06 -20.55
N VAL A 213 35.98 32.54 -21.46
CA VAL A 213 36.25 32.70 -22.90
C VAL A 213 36.33 34.16 -23.30
#